data_AF-A0A7S3GSI5-F1
#
_entry.id   AF-A0A7S3GSI5-F1
#
_cell.length_a   1.000
_cell.length_b   1.000
_cell.length_c   1.000
_cell.angle_alpha   90.00
_cell.angle_beta   90.00
_cell.angle_gamma   90.00
#
_symmetry.space_group_name_H-M   'P 1'
#
loop_
_entity.id
_entity.type
_entity.pdbx_description
1 polymer ?
#
loop_
_entity_poly.entity_id
_entity_poly.type
_entity_poly.pdbx_seq_one_letter_code
_entity_poly.pdbx_strand_id
1 'polypeptide(L)'
;MTMIKAFGKIPFVQRFASKLPATPLQEKVDVYRAALALKCFEVCRKSPGGSPTAEDVDKFTQAVDQSSHDDLTLYVQAQINSQLLKIHSAVSKCDELEQDYHSNVSDIVRKEKERQVLLEEVEYYVTAKPSSLPEAGEGAFITTKTSIPPGTVVALYPGLVHLKEYLKEDEYLSRILPDPDFMLMARLDEALIDGRSADQVPYNPYSVGHKINHCGPDKKPNVMQVSFDYANDMLFGVKFPTHLRPFVPNKYAREPSLIGRLVVGTTTFMPSV
;
A
#
# COMPACT_ATOMS: atom_id res chain seq x y z
N MET A 1 8.31 -15.93 -6.24
CA MET A 1 7.16 -15.72 -5.33
C MET A 1 6.92 -14.23 -5.27
N THR A 2 5.70 -13.74 -5.50
CA THR A 2 5.41 -12.29 -5.62
C THR A 2 4.57 -11.82 -4.44
N MET A 3 5.16 -10.97 -3.60
CA MET A 3 4.51 -10.24 -2.51
C MET A 3 4.04 -8.86 -3.01
N ILE A 4 3.24 -8.15 -2.22
CA ILE A 4 2.66 -6.84 -2.59
C ILE A 4 3.26 -5.74 -1.73
N LYS A 5 3.82 -4.72 -2.37
CA LYS A 5 4.10 -3.41 -1.79
C LYS A 5 2.93 -2.51 -2.16
N ALA A 6 2.11 -2.17 -1.17
CA ALA A 6 1.00 -1.26 -1.36
C ALA A 6 1.49 0.19 -1.22
N PHE A 7 1.02 1.06 -2.09
CA PHE A 7 1.24 2.49 -1.94
C PHE A 7 -0.11 3.18 -1.90
N GLY A 8 -0.61 3.32 -0.69
CA GLY A 8 -1.87 3.95 -0.39
C GLY A 8 -1.80 5.47 -0.59
N LYS A 9 -2.91 6.11 -0.94
CA LYS A 9 -3.17 7.50 -0.54
C LYS A 9 -4.48 7.53 0.23
N ILE A 10 -4.69 8.57 1.03
CA ILE A 10 -6.02 8.87 1.57
C ILE A 10 -6.83 9.48 0.42
N PRO A 11 -7.74 8.74 -0.24
CA PRO A 11 -8.51 9.25 -1.36
C PRO A 11 -9.40 10.40 -0.89
N PHE A 12 -9.51 11.42 -1.75
CA PHE A 12 -10.33 12.57 -1.47
C PHE A 12 -11.79 12.34 -1.93
N VAL A 13 -12.01 11.65 -3.05
CA VAL A 13 -13.31 11.10 -3.48
C VAL A 13 -13.08 9.71 -4.09
N GLN A 14 -14.09 8.84 -4.00
CA GLN A 14 -14.10 7.53 -4.65
C GLN A 14 -14.01 7.71 -6.17
N ARG A 15 -12.98 7.14 -6.80
CA ARG A 15 -12.90 7.02 -8.26
C ARG A 15 -14.04 6.07 -8.66
N PHE A 16 -15.21 6.61 -8.98
CA PHE A 16 -16.24 5.82 -9.65
C PHE A 16 -15.67 5.40 -11.01
N ALA A 17 -16.01 4.18 -11.42
CA ALA A 17 -15.70 3.63 -12.74
C ALA A 17 -16.47 4.38 -13.87
N SER A 18 -16.60 5.71 -13.79
CA SER A 18 -17.19 6.55 -14.81
C SER A 18 -16.13 6.87 -15.86
N LYS A 19 -16.10 6.02 -16.90
CA LYS A 19 -15.53 6.26 -18.24
C LYS A 19 -14.34 7.22 -18.27
N LEU A 20 -13.21 6.76 -17.75
CA LEU A 20 -11.92 7.41 -18.00
C LEU A 20 -11.52 7.23 -19.48
N PRO A 21 -10.68 8.12 -20.04
CA PRO A 21 -9.94 7.80 -21.27
C PRO A 21 -9.23 6.44 -21.09
N ALA A 22 -8.93 5.76 -22.20
CA ALA A 22 -8.40 4.39 -22.21
C ALA A 22 -7.47 4.12 -21.01
N THR A 23 -7.93 3.28 -20.07
CA THR A 23 -7.14 2.89 -18.89
C THR A 23 -5.76 2.46 -19.37
N PRO A 24 -4.67 3.07 -18.87
CA PRO A 24 -3.32 2.75 -19.31
C PRO A 24 -3.11 1.24 -19.29
N LEU A 25 -2.54 0.68 -20.36
CA LEU A 25 -2.32 -0.77 -20.47
C LEU A 25 -1.57 -1.31 -19.24
N GLN A 26 -0.64 -0.53 -18.70
CA GLN A 26 0.11 -0.84 -17.49
C GLN A 26 -0.80 -1.04 -16.27
N GLU A 27 -1.80 -0.19 -16.06
CA GLU A 27 -2.77 -0.32 -14.95
C GLU A 27 -3.55 -1.63 -15.05
N LYS A 28 -4.00 -2.00 -16.25
CA LYS A 28 -4.71 -3.27 -16.47
C LYS A 28 -3.82 -4.48 -16.16
N VAL A 29 -2.57 -4.44 -16.60
CA VAL A 29 -1.59 -5.50 -16.35
C VAL A 29 -1.29 -5.62 -14.86
N ASP A 30 -1.10 -4.51 -14.15
CA ASP A 30 -0.80 -4.53 -12.71
C ASP A 30 -1.99 -5.02 -11.88
N VAL A 31 -3.21 -4.60 -12.20
CA VAL A 31 -4.43 -5.13 -11.57
C VAL A 31 -4.59 -6.63 -11.81
N TYR A 32 -4.39 -7.09 -13.05
CA TYR A 32 -4.47 -8.51 -13.39
C TYR A 32 -3.44 -9.35 -12.60
N ARG A 33 -2.17 -8.89 -12.56
CA ARG A 33 -1.10 -9.56 -11.80
C ARG A 33 -1.38 -9.58 -10.30
N ALA A 34 -1.89 -8.46 -9.75
CA ALA A 34 -2.27 -8.38 -8.35
C ALA A 34 -3.41 -9.34 -8.03
N ALA A 35 -4.42 -9.44 -8.91
CA ALA A 35 -5.54 -10.36 -8.73
C ALA A 35 -5.08 -11.83 -8.69
N LEU A 36 -4.19 -12.24 -9.60
CA LEU A 36 -3.60 -13.59 -9.57
C LEU A 36 -2.84 -13.85 -8.27
N ALA A 37 -2.03 -12.90 -7.81
CA ALA A 37 -1.28 -13.02 -6.56
C ALA A 37 -2.23 -13.14 -5.35
N LEU A 38 -3.30 -12.36 -5.31
CA LEU A 38 -4.29 -12.36 -4.22
C LEU A 38 -5.18 -13.61 -4.24
N LYS A 39 -5.50 -14.16 -5.41
CA LYS A 39 -6.15 -15.48 -5.47
C LYS A 39 -5.24 -16.59 -4.98
N CYS A 40 -3.95 -16.52 -5.31
CA CYS A 40 -2.95 -17.44 -4.77
C CYS A 40 -2.85 -17.29 -3.24
N PHE A 41 -2.88 -16.07 -2.70
CA PHE A 41 -2.95 -15.81 -1.26
C PHE A 41 -4.14 -16.54 -0.61
N GLU A 42 -5.35 -16.38 -1.17
CA GLU A 42 -6.57 -17.03 -0.66
C GLU A 42 -6.45 -18.55 -0.61
N VAL A 43 -5.87 -19.16 -1.65
CA VAL A 43 -5.64 -20.61 -1.71
C VAL A 43 -4.63 -21.03 -0.65
N CYS A 44 -3.47 -20.36 -0.59
CA CYS A 44 -2.43 -20.69 0.39
C CYS A 44 -2.95 -20.59 1.83
N ARG A 45 -3.83 -19.63 2.12
CA ARG A 45 -4.44 -19.46 3.45
C ARG A 45 -5.41 -20.58 3.84
N LYS A 46 -6.01 -21.27 2.87
CA LYS A 46 -7.01 -22.33 3.08
C LYS A 46 -6.39 -23.72 2.97
N SER A 47 -5.29 -23.87 2.23
CA SER A 47 -4.65 -25.15 1.98
C SER A 47 -3.83 -25.65 3.17
N PRO A 48 -3.96 -26.93 3.58
CA PRO A 48 -3.17 -27.51 4.69
C PRO A 48 -1.65 -27.43 4.50
N GLY A 49 -1.18 -27.43 3.25
CA GLY A 49 0.24 -27.32 2.89
C GLY A 49 0.72 -25.90 2.55
N GLY A 50 -0.14 -24.88 2.68
CA GLY A 50 0.24 -23.48 2.45
C GLY A 50 0.70 -23.13 1.03
N SER A 51 0.39 -23.97 0.04
CA SER A 51 0.78 -23.79 -1.37
C SER A 51 -0.35 -24.24 -2.31
N PRO A 52 -0.53 -23.59 -3.47
CA PRO A 52 -1.53 -23.98 -4.46
C PRO A 52 -1.09 -25.23 -5.22
N THR A 53 -2.03 -26.10 -5.55
CA THR A 53 -1.84 -27.18 -6.53
C THR A 53 -1.90 -26.62 -7.96
N ALA A 54 -1.49 -27.41 -8.95
CA ALA A 54 -1.63 -27.03 -10.36
C ALA A 54 -3.11 -26.76 -10.73
N GLU A 55 -4.03 -27.58 -10.22
CA GLU A 55 -5.47 -27.40 -10.42
C GLU A 55 -5.98 -26.10 -9.78
N ASP A 56 -5.46 -25.72 -8.61
CA ASP A 56 -5.79 -24.42 -8.00
C ASP A 56 -5.33 -23.26 -8.89
N VAL A 57 -4.12 -23.35 -9.45
CA VAL A 57 -3.56 -22.34 -10.35
C VAL A 57 -4.43 -22.17 -11.60
N ASP A 58 -4.84 -23.27 -12.22
CA ASP A 58 -5.70 -23.22 -13.40
C ASP A 58 -7.06 -22.59 -13.06
N LYS A 59 -7.66 -22.99 -11.94
CA LYS A 59 -8.95 -22.46 -11.48
C LYS A 59 -8.92 -20.96 -11.24
N PHE A 60 -7.94 -20.46 -10.47
CA PHE A 60 -7.92 -19.03 -10.20
C PHE A 60 -7.46 -18.21 -11.42
N THR A 61 -6.64 -18.77 -12.30
CA THR A 61 -6.25 -18.10 -13.55
C THR A 61 -7.47 -17.93 -14.45
N GLN A 62 -8.26 -18.99 -14.64
CA GLN A 62 -9.50 -18.93 -15.39
C GLN A 62 -10.50 -17.93 -14.79
N ALA A 63 -10.62 -17.89 -13.46
CA ALA A 63 -11.51 -16.94 -12.79
C ALA A 63 -11.08 -15.47 -13.03
N VAL A 64 -9.77 -15.19 -13.03
CA VAL A 64 -9.25 -13.85 -13.34
C VAL A 64 -9.45 -13.51 -14.83
N ASP A 65 -9.21 -14.45 -15.73
CA ASP A 65 -9.38 -14.26 -17.19
C ASP A 65 -10.83 -13.96 -17.60
N GLN A 66 -11.79 -14.50 -16.86
CA GLN A 66 -13.23 -14.29 -17.11
C GLN A 66 -13.79 -13.01 -16.49
N SER A 67 -13.01 -12.34 -15.63
CA SER A 67 -13.45 -11.14 -14.90
C SER A 67 -13.23 -9.87 -15.70
N SER A 68 -14.12 -8.89 -15.57
CA SER A 68 -13.88 -7.56 -16.15
C SER A 68 -12.77 -6.82 -15.40
N HIS A 69 -12.14 -5.82 -16.03
CA HIS A 69 -11.12 -5.01 -15.38
C HIS A 69 -11.66 -4.28 -14.13
N ASP A 70 -12.91 -3.82 -14.17
CA ASP A 70 -13.53 -3.12 -13.05
C ASP A 70 -13.77 -4.08 -11.87
N ASP A 71 -14.24 -5.30 -12.16
CA ASP A 71 -14.42 -6.34 -11.13
C ASP A 71 -13.10 -6.73 -10.50
N LEU A 72 -12.04 -6.90 -11.30
CA LEU A 72 -10.69 -7.18 -10.80
C LEU A 72 -10.16 -6.04 -9.94
N THR A 73 -10.42 -4.79 -10.33
CA THR A 73 -10.01 -3.62 -9.55
C THR A 73 -10.69 -3.60 -8.19
N LEU A 74 -12.01 -3.81 -8.14
CA LEU A 74 -12.77 -3.90 -6.89
C LEU A 74 -12.28 -5.05 -6.01
N TYR A 75 -12.03 -6.22 -6.63
CA TYR A 75 -11.49 -7.39 -5.93
C TYR A 75 -10.11 -7.10 -5.31
N VAL A 76 -9.18 -6.54 -6.09
CA VAL A 76 -7.82 -6.20 -5.63
C VAL A 76 -7.87 -5.21 -4.47
N GLN A 77 -8.66 -4.13 -4.60
CA GLN A 77 -8.80 -3.15 -3.52
C GLN A 77 -9.39 -3.79 -2.25
N ALA A 78 -10.44 -4.62 -2.38
CA ALA A 78 -11.06 -5.26 -1.23
C ALA A 78 -10.10 -6.20 -0.48
N GLN A 79 -9.32 -7.01 -1.21
CA GLN A 79 -8.37 -7.94 -0.59
C GLN A 79 -7.18 -7.22 0.04
N ILE A 80 -6.62 -6.20 -0.62
CA ILE A 80 -5.57 -5.37 -0.02
C ILE A 80 -6.10 -4.68 1.24
N ASN A 81 -7.30 -4.09 1.18
CA ASN A 81 -7.92 -3.44 2.33
C ASN A 81 -8.07 -4.41 3.52
N SER A 82 -8.50 -5.65 3.29
CA SER A 82 -8.60 -6.65 4.36
C SER A 82 -7.26 -6.93 5.05
N GLN A 83 -6.18 -7.06 4.29
CA GLN A 83 -4.83 -7.24 4.85
C GLN A 83 -4.34 -5.98 5.58
N LEU A 84 -4.63 -4.79 5.04
CA LEU A 84 -4.29 -3.52 5.67
C LEU A 84 -5.01 -3.34 7.00
N LEU A 85 -6.30 -3.66 7.09
CA LEU A 85 -7.04 -3.59 8.35
C LEU A 85 -6.34 -4.41 9.44
N LYS A 86 -5.91 -5.63 9.10
CA LYS A 86 -5.14 -6.51 10.01
C LYS A 86 -3.82 -5.86 10.44
N ILE A 87 -3.07 -5.28 9.50
CA ILE A 87 -1.81 -4.57 9.78
C ILE A 87 -2.04 -3.36 10.70
N HIS A 88 -2.97 -2.46 10.34
CA HIS A 88 -3.23 -1.23 11.10
C HIS A 88 -3.78 -1.53 12.49
N SER A 89 -4.64 -2.55 12.65
CA SER A 89 -5.09 -2.99 13.97
C SER A 89 -3.95 -3.50 14.84
N ALA A 90 -3.00 -4.26 14.29
CA ALA A 90 -1.81 -4.70 15.02
C ALA A 90 -0.92 -3.52 15.44
N VAL A 91 -0.76 -2.52 14.57
CA VAL A 91 -0.01 -1.29 14.88
C VAL A 91 -0.72 -0.48 15.97
N SER A 92 -2.05 -0.35 15.91
CA SER A 92 -2.86 0.29 16.96
C SER A 92 -2.65 -0.38 18.31
N LYS A 93 -2.65 -1.72 18.34
CA LYS A 93 -2.38 -2.50 19.56
C LYS A 93 -0.98 -2.27 20.11
N CYS A 94 0.02 -2.08 19.23
CA CYS A 94 1.37 -1.71 19.66
C CYS A 94 1.38 -0.32 20.32
N ASP A 95 0.70 0.66 19.73
CA ASP A 95 0.61 2.04 20.25
C ASP A 95 -0.11 2.08 21.61
N GLU A 96 -1.23 1.36 21.77
CA GLU A 96 -1.94 1.22 23.04
C GLU A 96 -1.04 0.66 24.15
N LEU A 97 -0.27 -0.38 23.83
CA LEU A 97 0.70 -0.94 24.77
C LEU A 97 1.79 0.07 25.14
N GLU A 98 2.24 0.91 24.20
CA GLU A 98 3.22 1.96 24.49
C GLU A 98 2.68 3.01 25.46
N GLN A 99 1.40 3.39 25.34
CA GLN A 99 0.76 4.35 26.23
C GLN A 99 0.64 3.83 27.68
N ASP A 100 0.48 2.52 27.87
CA ASP A 100 0.38 1.89 29.19
C ASP A 100 1.73 1.84 29.95
N TYR A 101 2.87 1.86 29.24
CA TYR A 101 4.18 1.89 29.88
C TYR A 101 4.57 3.33 30.28
N HIS A 102 4.74 3.55 31.58
CA HIS A 102 5.42 4.75 32.08
C HIS A 102 6.83 4.85 31.46
N SER A 103 7.30 6.08 31.25
CA SER A 103 8.45 6.55 30.45
C SER A 103 9.85 5.95 30.72
N ASN A 104 9.96 4.82 31.44
CA ASN A 104 11.20 4.20 31.87
C ASN A 104 11.55 2.89 31.13
N VAL A 105 10.82 2.50 30.08
CA VAL A 105 11.14 1.31 29.28
C VAL A 105 12.13 1.68 28.18
N SER A 106 13.27 0.97 28.10
CA SER A 106 14.26 1.19 27.03
C SER A 106 13.68 0.92 25.63
N ASP A 107 14.16 1.66 24.62
CA ASP A 107 13.75 1.49 23.22
C ASP A 107 13.93 0.06 22.68
N ILE A 108 14.92 -0.68 23.20
CA ILE A 108 15.18 -2.07 22.81
C ILE A 108 14.00 -2.96 23.22
N VAL A 109 13.54 -2.82 24.46
CA VAL A 109 12.41 -3.59 25.00
C VAL A 109 11.12 -3.23 24.27
N ARG A 110 10.93 -1.94 23.95
CA ARG A 110 9.79 -1.45 23.19
C ARG A 110 9.71 -2.08 21.79
N LYS A 111 10.79 -2.00 21.02
CA LYS A 111 10.89 -2.61 19.68
C LYS A 111 10.70 -4.12 19.71
N GLU A 112 11.16 -4.80 20.75
CA GLU A 112 10.98 -6.25 20.85
C GLU A 112 9.51 -6.62 21.11
N LYS A 113 8.80 -5.85 21.95
CA LYS A 113 7.35 -6.04 22.16
C LYS A 113 6.54 -5.75 20.90
N GLU A 114 6.86 -4.66 20.20
CA GLU A 114 6.24 -4.34 18.90
C GLU A 114 6.38 -5.54 17.94
N ARG A 115 7.59 -6.09 17.80
CA ARG A 115 7.82 -7.28 16.95
C ARG A 115 7.02 -8.49 17.39
N GLN A 116 6.90 -8.74 18.68
CA GLN A 116 6.11 -9.86 19.20
C GLN A 116 4.63 -9.71 18.83
N VAL A 117 4.05 -8.54 19.06
CA VAL A 117 2.66 -8.24 18.67
C VAL A 117 2.48 -8.38 17.16
N LEU A 118 3.39 -7.83 16.34
CA LEU A 118 3.31 -7.96 14.89
C LEU A 118 3.41 -9.41 14.41
N LEU A 119 4.30 -10.22 15.02
CA LEU A 119 4.40 -11.65 14.72
C LEU A 119 3.16 -12.45 15.12
N GLU A 120 2.52 -12.10 16.23
CA GLU A 120 1.32 -12.77 16.72
C GLU A 120 0.09 -12.39 15.91
N GLU A 121 -0.09 -11.10 15.65
CA GLU A 121 -1.25 -10.58 14.95
C GLU A 121 -1.13 -10.78 13.44
N VAL A 122 0.01 -10.44 12.83
CA VAL A 122 0.20 -10.36 11.36
C VAL A 122 1.04 -11.51 10.78
N GLU A 123 1.65 -12.36 11.62
CA GLU A 123 2.48 -13.52 11.25
C GLU A 123 3.89 -13.17 10.73
N TYR A 124 4.17 -11.88 10.52
CA TYR A 124 5.48 -11.39 10.10
C TYR A 124 5.69 -9.94 10.55
N TYR A 125 6.92 -9.47 10.50
CA TYR A 125 7.25 -8.05 10.61
C TYR A 125 8.35 -7.69 9.60
N VAL A 126 8.50 -6.40 9.32
CA VAL A 126 9.49 -5.91 8.37
C VAL A 126 10.48 -5.00 9.07
N THR A 127 11.74 -5.08 8.64
CA THR A 127 12.83 -4.24 9.16
C THR A 127 13.64 -3.66 8.03
N ALA A 128 14.02 -2.39 8.18
CA ALA A 128 15.08 -1.80 7.39
C ALA A 128 16.44 -2.28 7.93
N LYS A 129 17.30 -2.80 7.06
CA LYS A 129 18.67 -3.24 7.37
C LYS A 129 19.58 -2.93 6.18
N PRO A 130 20.92 -2.90 6.32
CA PRO A 130 21.81 -2.78 5.18
C PRO A 130 21.48 -3.79 4.07
N SER A 131 21.40 -3.30 2.84
CA SER A 131 21.05 -4.10 1.67
C SER A 131 22.13 -5.15 1.38
N SER A 132 21.72 -6.29 0.84
CA SER A 132 22.64 -7.28 0.29
C SER A 132 23.09 -6.97 -1.13
N LEU A 133 22.54 -5.92 -1.75
CA LEU A 133 22.95 -5.41 -3.05
C LEU A 133 24.05 -4.36 -2.87
N PRO A 134 25.12 -4.37 -3.70
CA PRO A 134 26.17 -3.36 -3.65
C PRO A 134 25.60 -1.95 -3.80
N GLU A 135 26.08 -1.02 -2.95
CA GLU A 135 25.78 0.42 -3.01
C GLU A 135 24.29 0.80 -2.93
N ALA A 136 23.42 -0.13 -2.56
CA ALA A 136 21.97 0.09 -2.50
C ALA A 136 21.46 0.62 -1.14
N GLY A 137 22.35 1.08 -0.26
CA GLY A 137 21.98 1.58 1.07
C GLY A 137 21.26 0.54 1.93
N GLU A 138 20.07 0.89 2.45
CA GLU A 138 19.22 -0.03 3.21
C GLU A 138 18.26 -0.81 2.30
N GLY A 139 17.82 -1.97 2.76
CA GLY A 139 16.77 -2.79 2.17
C GLY A 139 15.68 -3.13 3.20
N ALA A 140 14.48 -3.47 2.72
CA ALA A 140 13.42 -4.02 3.55
C ALA A 140 13.51 -5.55 3.64
N PHE A 141 13.55 -6.08 4.86
CA PHE A 141 13.66 -7.51 5.16
C PHE A 141 12.50 -7.99 6.00
N ILE A 142 11.87 -9.07 5.58
CA ILE A 142 10.78 -9.72 6.30
C ILE A 142 11.36 -10.76 7.25
N THR A 143 10.85 -10.77 8.48
CA THR A 143 11.03 -11.86 9.42
C THR A 143 9.67 -12.49 9.71
N THR A 144 9.59 -13.81 9.66
CA THR A 144 8.36 -14.58 9.90
C THR A 144 8.70 -15.94 10.49
N LYS A 145 7.74 -16.55 11.18
CA LYS A 145 7.85 -17.93 11.71
C LYS A 145 7.52 -18.99 10.65
N THR A 146 6.84 -18.59 9.57
CA THR A 146 6.33 -19.48 8.53
C THR A 146 6.75 -18.96 7.14
N SER A 147 6.22 -19.52 6.06
CA SER A 147 6.42 -18.95 4.72
C SER A 147 5.40 -17.83 4.47
N ILE A 148 5.79 -16.79 3.72
CA ILE A 148 4.90 -15.69 3.32
C ILE A 148 4.20 -16.05 2.02
N PRO A 149 2.87 -16.21 1.98
CA PRO A 149 2.16 -16.52 0.74
C PRO A 149 2.32 -15.43 -0.35
N PRO A 150 2.24 -15.78 -1.64
CA PRO A 150 2.16 -14.78 -2.70
C PRO A 150 0.89 -13.95 -2.50
N GLY A 151 0.92 -12.67 -2.85
CA GLY A 151 -0.20 -11.76 -2.63
C GLY A 151 -0.30 -11.17 -1.22
N THR A 152 0.61 -11.53 -0.30
CA THR A 152 0.71 -10.83 0.99
C THR A 152 1.17 -9.39 0.78
N VAL A 153 0.42 -8.42 1.32
CA VAL A 153 0.85 -7.03 1.47
C VAL A 153 1.95 -7.02 2.52
N VAL A 154 3.15 -6.56 2.18
CA VAL A 154 4.34 -6.60 3.05
C VAL A 154 4.89 -5.22 3.41
N ALA A 155 4.54 -4.19 2.66
CA ALA A 155 5.05 -2.84 2.93
C ALA A 155 4.09 -1.77 2.41
N LEU A 156 4.16 -0.61 3.06
CA LEU A 156 3.51 0.64 2.69
C LEU A 156 4.57 1.62 2.18
N TYR A 157 4.29 2.33 1.09
CA TYR A 157 5.13 3.44 0.64
C TYR A 157 4.75 4.71 1.43
N PRO A 158 5.57 5.16 2.39
CA PRO A 158 5.26 6.35 3.16
C PRO A 158 5.63 7.61 2.41
N GLY A 159 5.09 8.73 2.86
CA GLY A 159 5.55 10.04 2.40
C GLY A 159 4.44 11.02 2.13
N LEU A 160 4.87 12.24 1.82
CA LEU A 160 3.96 13.31 1.43
C LEU A 160 3.43 13.03 0.02
N VAL A 161 2.13 13.24 -0.14
CA VAL A 161 1.42 13.07 -1.41
C VAL A 161 1.32 14.43 -2.09
N HIS A 162 1.96 14.55 -3.24
CA HIS A 162 1.92 15.71 -4.12
C HIS A 162 0.87 15.46 -5.20
N LEU A 163 -0.20 16.24 -5.18
CA LEU A 163 -1.30 16.10 -6.14
C LEU A 163 -0.94 16.68 -7.51
N LYS A 164 -1.43 16.03 -8.58
CA LYS A 164 -1.31 16.48 -9.97
C LYS A 164 -1.60 17.97 -10.17
N GLU A 165 -2.58 18.51 -9.44
CA GLU A 165 -2.95 19.93 -9.56
C GLU A 165 -1.83 20.90 -9.20
N TYR A 166 -0.95 20.53 -8.26
CA TYR A 166 0.20 21.35 -7.87
C TYR A 166 1.46 21.04 -8.67
N LEU A 167 1.57 19.83 -9.21
CA LEU A 167 2.73 19.42 -10.03
C LEU A 167 2.83 20.14 -11.39
N LYS A 168 1.78 20.88 -11.77
CA LYS A 168 1.78 21.75 -12.96
C LYS A 168 2.45 23.11 -12.71
N GLU A 169 2.70 23.47 -11.46
CA GLU A 169 3.37 24.71 -11.09
C GLU A 169 4.90 24.49 -11.16
N ASP A 170 5.58 25.12 -12.13
CA ASP A 170 7.03 24.91 -12.37
C ASP A 170 7.87 25.12 -11.11
N GLU A 171 7.58 26.17 -10.34
CA GLU A 171 8.27 26.45 -9.08
C GLU A 171 8.07 25.32 -8.06
N TYR A 172 6.85 24.79 -7.95
CA TYR A 172 6.55 23.69 -7.04
C TYR A 172 7.27 22.40 -7.46
N LEU A 173 7.22 22.07 -8.75
CA LEU A 173 7.87 20.89 -9.31
C LEU A 173 9.39 20.94 -9.13
N SER A 174 10.00 22.12 -9.31
CA SER A 174 11.45 22.33 -9.14
C SER A 174 11.94 22.17 -7.69
N ARG A 175 11.03 22.18 -6.70
CA ARG A 175 11.37 21.88 -5.30
C ARG A 175 11.36 20.38 -5.01
N ILE A 176 10.64 19.61 -5.82
CA ILE A 176 10.49 18.16 -5.67
C ILE A 176 11.55 17.42 -6.49
N LEU A 177 11.86 17.95 -7.69
CA LEU A 177 12.85 17.41 -8.61
C LEU A 177 14.16 18.24 -8.59
N PRO A 178 15.32 17.62 -8.83
CA PRO A 178 15.53 16.20 -9.13
C PRO A 178 15.31 15.29 -7.92
N ASP A 179 15.20 13.99 -8.18
CA ASP A 179 15.07 12.94 -7.16
C ASP A 179 16.39 12.16 -7.05
N PRO A 180 17.39 12.71 -6.33
CA PRO A 180 18.72 12.10 -6.26
C PRO A 180 18.71 10.74 -5.53
N ASP A 181 17.73 10.53 -4.65
CA ASP A 181 17.62 9.32 -3.81
C ASP A 181 16.70 8.26 -4.44
N PHE A 182 16.10 8.54 -5.60
CA PHE A 182 15.14 7.67 -6.30
C PHE A 182 13.96 7.25 -5.40
N MET A 183 13.48 8.17 -4.57
CA MET A 183 12.42 7.95 -3.57
C MET A 183 11.09 8.59 -3.95
N LEU A 184 10.95 9.17 -5.14
CA LEU A 184 9.65 9.59 -5.67
C LEU A 184 8.93 8.41 -6.33
N MET A 185 7.68 8.20 -5.92
CA MET A 185 6.80 7.20 -6.51
C MET A 185 5.67 7.86 -7.28
N ALA A 186 5.66 7.69 -8.60
CA ALA A 186 4.56 8.13 -9.43
C ALA A 186 3.39 7.14 -9.37
N ARG A 187 2.20 7.67 -9.13
CA ARG A 187 0.95 6.93 -9.20
C ARG A 187 0.30 7.09 -10.57
N LEU A 188 -0.60 6.17 -10.90
CA LEU A 188 -1.36 6.19 -12.16
C LEU A 188 -2.38 7.35 -12.24
N ASP A 189 -2.73 7.94 -11.09
CA ASP A 189 -3.51 9.18 -11.01
C ASP A 189 -2.63 10.44 -11.10
N GLU A 190 -1.35 10.27 -11.45
CA GLU A 190 -0.33 11.32 -11.60
C GLU A 190 -0.01 12.08 -10.30
N ALA A 191 -0.43 11.56 -9.14
CA ALA A 191 0.13 12.01 -7.87
C ALA A 191 1.55 11.43 -7.68
N LEU A 192 2.40 12.17 -6.99
CA LEU A 192 3.70 11.67 -6.52
C LEU A 192 3.63 11.41 -5.02
N ILE A 193 4.19 10.30 -4.56
CA ILE A 193 4.48 10.08 -3.13
C ILE A 193 5.98 10.28 -2.93
N ASP A 194 6.36 11.20 -2.04
CA ASP A 194 7.75 11.50 -1.72
C ASP A 194 8.23 10.69 -0.52
N GLY A 195 8.98 9.62 -0.78
CA GLY A 195 9.53 8.75 0.25
C GLY A 195 10.59 9.41 1.13
N ARG A 196 11.18 10.54 0.70
CA ARG A 196 12.19 11.30 1.47
C ARG A 196 11.58 11.97 2.69
N SER A 197 10.27 12.21 2.68
CA SER A 197 9.51 12.82 3.78
C SER A 197 8.83 11.78 4.67
N ALA A 198 9.36 10.56 4.76
CA ALA A 198 8.79 9.49 5.57
C ALA A 198 8.75 9.81 7.08
N ASP A 199 9.61 10.72 7.54
CA ASP A 199 9.68 11.24 8.90
C ASP A 199 8.58 12.28 9.22
N GLN A 200 7.91 12.83 8.20
CA GLN A 200 6.87 13.85 8.35
C GLN A 200 5.43 13.27 8.41
N VAL A 201 5.31 11.98 8.13
CA VAL A 201 4.05 11.23 8.13
C VAL A 201 3.94 10.36 9.38
N PRO A 202 2.74 9.86 9.72
CA PRO A 202 2.58 9.05 10.91
C PRO A 202 3.44 7.77 10.87
N TYR A 203 3.96 7.40 12.03
CA TYR A 203 4.76 6.19 12.17
C TYR A 203 3.91 4.95 11.91
N ASN A 204 4.47 4.01 11.15
CA ASN A 204 3.94 2.67 10.97
C ASN A 204 5.12 1.74 10.64
N PRO A 205 5.31 0.62 11.34
CA PRO A 205 6.45 -0.28 11.14
C PRO A 205 6.50 -0.91 9.73
N TYR A 206 5.39 -0.88 8.97
CA TYR A 206 5.34 -1.32 7.58
C TYR A 206 5.68 -0.22 6.57
N SER A 207 5.95 1.01 7.01
CA SER A 207 6.35 2.17 6.19
C SER A 207 7.77 2.10 5.66
N VAL A 208 8.14 0.97 5.09
CA VAL A 208 9.48 0.69 4.54
C VAL A 208 9.45 0.52 3.03
N GLY A 209 8.35 0.86 2.38
CA GLY A 209 8.18 0.70 0.94
C GLY A 209 9.26 1.44 0.15
N HIS A 210 9.60 2.67 0.52
CA HIS A 210 10.67 3.46 -0.10
C HIS A 210 12.07 2.84 0.04
N LYS A 211 12.24 1.84 0.92
CA LYS A 211 13.47 1.07 1.13
C LYS A 211 13.50 -0.28 0.41
N ILE A 212 12.48 -0.59 -0.41
CA ILE A 212 12.50 -1.80 -1.23
C ILE A 212 13.34 -1.54 -2.48
N ASN A 213 14.50 -2.20 -2.53
CA ASN A 213 15.47 -2.01 -3.60
C ASN A 213 15.04 -2.63 -4.94
N HIS A 214 15.51 -2.02 -6.03
CA HIS A 214 15.48 -2.61 -7.35
C HIS A 214 16.51 -3.75 -7.42
N CYS A 215 16.08 -4.95 -7.84
CA CYS A 215 16.95 -6.15 -7.81
C CYS A 215 17.92 -6.26 -8.99
N GLY A 216 17.84 -5.34 -9.97
CA GLY A 216 18.62 -5.40 -11.21
C GLY A 216 18.04 -6.37 -12.24
N PRO A 217 18.62 -6.43 -13.45
CA PRO A 217 18.11 -7.26 -14.55
C PRO A 217 18.32 -8.77 -14.33
N ASP A 218 19.34 -9.16 -13.55
CA ASP A 218 19.74 -10.56 -13.38
C ASP A 218 18.91 -11.31 -12.32
N LYS A 219 18.12 -10.58 -11.53
CA LYS A 219 17.30 -11.14 -10.45
C LYS A 219 15.83 -10.87 -10.74
N LYS A 220 14.98 -11.86 -10.45
CA LYS A 220 13.53 -11.67 -10.52
C LYS A 220 13.05 -10.95 -9.26
N PRO A 221 12.27 -9.87 -9.37
CA PRO A 221 11.67 -9.23 -8.21
C PRO A 221 10.70 -10.18 -7.53
N ASN A 222 10.69 -10.16 -6.21
CA ASN A 222 9.78 -10.93 -5.36
C ASN A 222 8.67 -10.05 -4.74
N VAL A 223 8.60 -8.78 -5.12
CA VAL A 223 7.57 -7.84 -4.71
C VAL A 223 7.05 -7.11 -5.95
N MET A 224 5.75 -6.84 -6.01
CA MET A 224 5.15 -5.95 -7.00
C MET A 224 4.53 -4.74 -6.33
N GLN A 225 4.47 -3.64 -7.07
CA GLN A 225 3.86 -2.40 -6.60
C GLN A 225 2.37 -2.41 -6.98
N VAL A 226 1.49 -2.07 -6.04
CA VAL A 226 0.05 -1.94 -6.31
C VAL A 226 -0.48 -0.63 -5.73
N SER A 227 -1.11 0.17 -6.60
CA SER A 227 -1.83 1.39 -6.19
C SER A 227 -3.01 1.01 -5.32
N PHE A 228 -3.11 1.64 -4.16
CA PHE A 228 -4.22 1.45 -3.24
C PHE A 228 -4.79 2.80 -2.81
N ASP A 229 -6.08 2.82 -2.48
CA ASP A 229 -6.77 3.98 -1.94
C ASP A 229 -7.47 3.58 -0.62
N TYR A 230 -7.13 4.22 0.49
CA TYR A 230 -7.79 3.98 1.78
C TYR A 230 -9.25 4.45 1.74
N ALA A 231 -10.23 3.55 1.71
CA ALA A 231 -11.63 3.94 1.51
C ALA A 231 -12.09 5.17 2.33
N ASN A 232 -12.64 6.18 1.65
CA ASN A 232 -12.97 7.46 2.28
C ASN A 232 -14.28 7.39 3.08
N ASP A 233 -14.54 8.45 3.86
CA ASP A 233 -15.71 8.62 4.71
C ASP A 233 -16.97 9.07 3.94
N MET A 234 -16.91 9.26 2.62
CA MET A 234 -18.01 9.81 1.83
C MET A 234 -18.68 8.77 0.90
N LEU A 235 -19.97 8.58 1.17
CA LEU A 235 -21.07 8.05 0.33
C LEU A 235 -20.78 6.78 -0.52
N PHE A 236 -21.39 5.68 -0.07
CA PHE A 236 -21.58 4.38 -0.76
C PHE A 236 -20.35 3.43 -0.84
N GLY A 237 -19.62 3.28 0.27
CA GLY A 237 -18.55 2.27 0.37
C GLY A 237 -18.23 1.80 1.80
N VAL A 238 -17.43 0.74 1.91
CA VAL A 238 -16.84 0.26 3.16
C VAL A 238 -15.86 1.31 3.67
N LYS A 239 -16.14 1.94 4.81
CA LYS A 239 -15.32 3.01 5.39
C LYS A 239 -14.04 2.44 6.01
N PHE A 240 -12.87 3.04 5.74
CA PHE A 240 -11.67 2.72 6.49
C PHE A 240 -11.84 3.20 7.95
N PRO A 241 -11.61 2.36 8.98
CA PRO A 241 -11.92 2.71 10.35
C PRO A 241 -11.19 3.98 10.81
N THR A 242 -11.94 4.92 11.39
CA THR A 242 -11.40 6.24 11.78
C THR A 242 -10.28 6.13 12.81
N HIS A 243 -10.41 5.20 13.76
CA HIS A 243 -9.39 4.96 14.79
C HIS A 243 -8.07 4.39 14.22
N LEU A 244 -8.08 3.84 13.00
CA LEU A 244 -6.88 3.33 12.33
C LEU A 244 -6.22 4.37 11.40
N ARG A 245 -6.90 5.47 11.08
CA ARG A 245 -6.36 6.54 10.21
C ARG A 245 -5.07 7.18 10.75
N PRO A 246 -4.85 7.34 12.07
CA PRO A 246 -3.58 7.83 12.59
C PRO A 246 -2.37 6.99 12.18
N PHE A 247 -2.54 5.74 11.75
CA PHE A 247 -1.44 4.85 11.34
C PHE A 247 -1.23 4.80 9.82
N VAL A 248 -2.00 5.59 9.05
CA VAL A 248 -1.81 5.72 7.60
C VAL A 248 -0.55 6.55 7.33
N PRO A 249 0.47 6.01 6.64
CA PRO A 249 1.77 6.67 6.54
C PRO A 249 1.86 7.66 5.39
N ASN A 250 0.76 8.34 5.09
CA ASN A 250 0.68 9.32 4.02
C ASN A 250 -0.05 10.57 4.51
N LYS A 251 0.46 11.73 4.14
CA LYS A 251 -0.20 13.04 4.32
C LYS A 251 -0.11 13.82 3.02
N TYR A 252 -1.01 14.75 2.78
CA TYR A 252 -0.87 15.65 1.65
C TYR A 252 0.25 16.66 1.91
N ALA A 253 1.11 16.87 0.91
CA ALA A 253 2.11 17.96 0.95
C ALA A 253 1.44 19.34 0.97
N ARG A 254 0.28 19.44 0.33
CA ARG A 254 -0.59 20.60 0.29
C ARG A 254 -2.04 20.13 0.25
N GLU A 255 -2.87 20.72 1.11
CA GLU A 255 -4.29 20.37 1.20
C GLU A 255 -5.01 20.50 -0.15
N PRO A 256 -5.81 19.51 -0.59
CA PRO A 256 -6.50 19.55 -1.87
C PRO A 256 -7.35 20.83 -2.06
N SER A 257 -7.22 21.46 -3.22
CA SER A 257 -8.01 22.63 -3.62
C SER A 257 -9.50 22.27 -3.72
N LEU A 258 -10.42 23.23 -3.53
CA LEU A 258 -11.88 22.99 -3.67
C LEU A 258 -12.27 22.36 -5.02
N ILE A 259 -11.55 22.67 -6.10
CA ILE A 259 -11.74 22.07 -7.42
C ILE A 259 -11.17 20.64 -7.43
N GLY A 260 -9.98 20.43 -6.88
CA GLY A 260 -9.46 19.09 -6.58
C GLY A 260 -10.42 18.26 -5.72
N ARG A 261 -11.23 18.93 -4.89
CA ARG A 261 -12.28 18.29 -4.10
C ARG A 261 -13.45 17.80 -4.96
N LEU A 262 -13.79 18.53 -6.02
CA LEU A 262 -14.92 18.24 -6.91
C LEU A 262 -14.53 17.32 -8.08
N VAL A 263 -13.30 17.44 -8.61
CA VAL A 263 -12.84 16.76 -9.85
C VAL A 263 -12.54 15.27 -9.65
N VAL A 264 -12.35 14.80 -8.40
CA VAL A 264 -12.23 13.36 -8.09
C VAL A 264 -13.61 12.68 -7.97
N GLY A 265 -14.71 13.46 -8.03
CA GLY A 265 -16.09 13.00 -7.94
C GLY A 265 -16.99 13.50 -9.06
N THR A 266 -16.73 13.12 -10.31
CA THR A 266 -17.70 13.37 -11.39
C THR A 266 -18.71 12.23 -11.50
N THR A 267 -19.78 12.36 -10.71
CA THR A 267 -21.15 12.15 -11.21
C THR A 267 -22.12 13.08 -10.46
N THR A 268 -22.52 14.13 -11.16
CA THR A 268 -23.78 14.89 -11.02
C THR A 268 -24.24 15.27 -9.61
N PHE A 269 -23.95 16.52 -9.22
CA PHE A 269 -24.86 17.30 -8.38
C PHE A 269 -26.12 17.61 -9.19
N MET A 270 -27.28 17.17 -8.72
CA MET A 270 -28.54 17.90 -8.94
C MET A 270 -28.86 18.65 -7.64
N PRO A 271 -29.13 19.96 -7.70
CA PRO A 271 -29.56 20.71 -6.54
C PRO A 271 -30.99 20.30 -6.17
N SER A 272 -31.21 19.97 -4.90
CA SER A 272 -32.53 19.81 -4.33
C SER A 272 -33.23 21.16 -4.23
N VAL A 273 -34.46 21.23 -4.74
CA VAL A 273 -35.51 22.16 -4.28
C VAL A 273 -36.06 21.64 -2.97
#